data_AF-A0A328XEX1-F1
#
_entry.id   AF-A0A328XEX1-F1
#
_cell.length_a   1.000
_cell.length_b   1.000
_cell.length_c   1.000
_cell.angle_alpha   90.00
_cell.angle_beta   90.00
_cell.angle_gamma   90.00
#
_symmetry.space_group_name_H-M   'P 1'
#
loop_
_entity.id
_entity.type
_entity.pdbx_description
1 polymer ?
#
loop_
_entity_poly.entity_id
_entity_poly.type
_entity_poly.pdbx_seq_one_letter_code
_entity_poly.pdbx_strand_id
1 'polypeptide(L)'
;MPSTSLSRRTFLKTTGGALVGTLAFASGPIALLAPSRSWAMPLDVLGSHDGEVLLQVTKHLFPHPGLEDAVYAFVVKDLDRAAEAEATRTLLQGGIKALDDDASGDWLALATNDQYLRVASL
;
A
#
# COMPACT_ATOMS: atom_id res chain seq x y z
N MET A 1 21.11 -7.09 53.36
CA MET A 1 20.33 -6.93 52.11
C MET A 1 20.94 -7.88 51.08
N PRO A 2 20.26 -8.97 50.67
CA PRO A 2 20.82 -9.82 49.63
C PRO A 2 20.76 -9.08 48.30
N SER A 3 21.91 -8.95 47.62
CA SER A 3 22.00 -8.42 46.27
C SER A 3 21.59 -9.51 45.28
N THR A 4 20.46 -9.34 44.60
CA THR A 4 20.01 -10.27 43.56
C THR A 4 20.98 -10.19 42.37
N SER A 5 21.96 -11.09 42.31
CA SER A 5 22.92 -11.13 41.21
C SER A 5 22.21 -11.54 39.92
N LEU A 6 22.14 -10.64 38.95
CA LEU A 6 21.52 -10.89 37.66
C LEU A 6 22.42 -11.81 36.81
N SER A 7 22.02 -13.06 36.59
CA SER A 7 22.82 -13.99 35.79
C SER A 7 22.77 -13.62 34.30
N ARG A 8 23.88 -13.83 33.56
CA ARG A 8 23.95 -13.60 32.10
C ARG A 8 22.83 -14.33 31.34
N ARG A 9 22.48 -15.54 31.78
CA ARG A 9 21.38 -16.33 31.19
C ARG A 9 20.01 -15.71 31.45
N THR A 10 19.78 -15.17 32.65
CA THR A 10 18.54 -14.46 32.97
C THR A 10 18.45 -13.17 32.18
N PHE A 11 19.55 -12.41 32.07
CA PHE A 11 19.61 -11.22 31.23
C PHE A 11 19.26 -11.54 29.78
N LEU A 12 19.93 -12.51 29.15
CA LEU A 12 19.69 -12.87 27.74
C LEU A 12 18.29 -13.43 27.49
N LYS A 13 17.69 -14.17 28.43
CA LYS A 13 16.29 -14.61 28.32
C LYS A 13 15.32 -13.45 28.40
N THR A 14 15.56 -12.51 29.31
CA THR A 14 14.69 -11.34 29.50
C THR A 14 14.85 -10.33 28.37
N THR A 15 16.08 -10.06 27.88
CA THR A 15 16.33 -9.12 26.79
C THR A 15 16.09 -9.71 25.41
N GLY A 16 16.27 -11.01 25.22
CA GLY A 16 15.94 -11.70 23.97
C GLY A 16 14.45 -11.58 23.62
N GLY A 17 13.56 -11.72 24.60
CA GLY A 17 12.12 -11.52 24.41
C GLY A 17 11.75 -10.07 24.04
N ALA A 18 12.42 -9.10 24.65
CA ALA A 18 12.22 -7.69 24.34
C ALA A 18 12.69 -7.34 22.92
N LEU A 19 13.87 -7.82 22.49
CA LEU A 19 14.40 -7.59 21.14
C LEU A 19 13.54 -8.25 20.05
N VAL A 20 13.11 -9.50 20.28
CA VAL A 20 12.19 -10.19 19.35
C VAL A 20 10.85 -9.45 19.28
N GLY A 21 10.33 -8.98 20.41
CA GLY A 21 9.14 -8.15 20.45
C GLY A 21 9.30 -6.85 19.66
N THR A 22 10.34 -6.07 19.94
CA THR A 22 10.59 -4.80 19.25
C THR A 22 10.79 -4.99 17.75
N LEU A 23 11.52 -6.02 17.32
CA LEU A 23 11.68 -6.32 15.89
C LEU A 23 10.34 -6.69 15.26
N ALA A 24 9.55 -7.55 15.88
CA ALA A 24 8.22 -7.92 15.37
C ALA A 24 7.24 -6.74 15.29
N PHE A 25 7.37 -5.73 16.15
CA PHE A 25 6.58 -4.50 16.08
C PHE A 25 7.17 -3.45 15.12
N ALA A 26 8.48 -3.41 14.95
CA ALA A 26 9.15 -2.50 14.01
C ALA A 26 9.03 -2.97 12.55
N SER A 27 8.89 -4.28 12.31
CA SER A 27 8.64 -4.88 11.00
C SER A 27 7.22 -5.46 10.84
N GLY A 28 6.36 -5.27 11.85
CA GLY A 28 4.95 -5.65 11.78
C GLY A 28 4.19 -4.63 10.93
N PRO A 29 3.20 -5.07 10.14
CA PRO A 29 2.45 -4.15 9.31
C PRO A 29 1.66 -3.19 10.21
N ILE A 30 1.85 -1.88 9.99
CA ILE A 30 1.07 -0.77 10.54
C ILE A 30 -0.43 -1.04 10.37
N ALA A 31 -0.83 -1.83 9.37
CA ALA A 31 -2.16 -2.41 9.18
C ALA A 31 -2.78 -3.12 10.41
N LEU A 32 -2.00 -3.63 11.38
CA LEU A 32 -2.54 -4.19 12.62
C LEU A 32 -3.11 -3.12 13.58
N LEU A 33 -2.67 -1.88 13.44
CA LEU A 33 -3.15 -0.73 14.22
C LEU A 33 -4.36 -0.03 13.56
N ALA A 34 -4.67 -0.37 12.30
CA ALA A 34 -5.82 0.13 11.55
C ALA A 34 -6.51 -1.05 10.82
N PRO A 35 -7.35 -1.85 11.51
CA PRO A 35 -7.91 -3.10 10.98
C PRO A 35 -8.93 -2.91 9.85
N SER A 36 -9.19 -1.68 9.40
CA SER A 36 -10.07 -1.43 8.27
C SER A 36 -9.35 -1.76 6.97
N ARG A 37 -9.63 -2.95 6.42
CA ARG A 37 -9.39 -3.29 5.01
C ARG A 37 -10.26 -2.48 4.02
N SER A 38 -10.99 -1.48 4.50
CA SER A 38 -11.73 -0.56 3.65
C SER A 38 -10.79 0.58 3.28
N TRP A 39 -10.23 0.49 2.09
CA TRP A 39 -9.64 1.64 1.42
C TRP A 39 -10.73 2.73 1.30
N ALA A 40 -10.58 3.80 2.07
CA ALA A 40 -11.40 5.00 1.98
C ALA A 40 -10.44 6.18 2.06
N MET A 41 -9.55 6.28 1.08
CA MET A 41 -8.75 7.47 0.91
C MET A 41 -9.67 8.56 0.34
N PRO A 42 -9.94 9.65 1.07
CA PRO A 42 -10.68 10.77 0.50
C PRO A 42 -9.82 11.38 -0.61
N LEU A 43 -10.39 11.43 -1.81
CA LEU A 43 -9.86 12.13 -2.96
C LEU A 43 -10.73 13.36 -3.21
N ASP A 44 -10.11 14.47 -3.59
CA ASP A 44 -10.79 15.75 -3.78
C ASP A 44 -11.27 15.91 -5.23
N VAL A 45 -10.58 15.28 -6.19
CA VAL A 45 -10.83 15.45 -7.63
C VAL A 45 -11.26 14.15 -8.30
N LEU A 46 -10.54 13.07 -8.07
CA LEU A 46 -10.74 11.77 -8.68
C LEU A 46 -11.82 10.96 -7.95
N GLY A 47 -12.46 10.06 -8.68
CA GLY A 47 -13.45 9.14 -8.10
C GLY A 47 -12.80 8.04 -7.26
N SER A 48 -13.61 7.34 -6.45
CA SER A 48 -13.13 6.18 -5.70
C SER A 48 -12.60 5.08 -6.64
N HIS A 49 -13.28 4.77 -7.74
CA HIS A 49 -12.73 3.80 -8.71
C HIS A 49 -11.35 4.20 -9.24
N ASP A 50 -11.21 5.46 -9.65
CA ASP A 50 -9.96 6.00 -10.21
C ASP A 50 -8.77 5.83 -9.26
N GLY A 51 -8.95 6.15 -7.98
CA GLY A 51 -7.88 6.00 -6.99
C GLY A 51 -7.49 4.54 -6.75
N GLU A 52 -8.44 3.62 -6.88
CA GLU A 52 -8.28 2.19 -6.58
C GLU A 52 -7.47 1.55 -7.72
N VAL A 53 -7.79 1.94 -8.96
CA VAL A 53 -7.01 1.63 -10.16
C VAL A 53 -5.60 2.20 -10.04
N LEU A 54 -5.44 3.49 -9.74
CA LEU A 54 -4.11 4.12 -9.63
C LEU A 54 -3.25 3.47 -8.54
N LEU A 55 -3.86 3.05 -7.42
CA LEU A 55 -3.16 2.33 -6.37
C LEU A 55 -2.58 1.01 -6.89
N GLN A 56 -3.38 0.20 -7.58
CA GLN A 56 -2.93 -1.07 -8.14
C GLN A 56 -1.92 -0.89 -9.27
N VAL A 57 -2.14 0.08 -10.16
CA VAL A 57 -1.16 0.42 -11.22
C VAL A 57 0.18 0.79 -10.61
N THR A 58 0.20 1.64 -9.58
CA THR A 58 1.44 2.04 -8.90
C THR A 58 2.16 0.83 -8.29
N LYS A 59 1.40 -0.11 -7.69
CA LYS A 59 1.95 -1.35 -7.12
C LYS A 59 2.55 -2.27 -8.19
N HIS A 60 1.92 -2.36 -9.37
CA HIS A 60 2.43 -3.14 -10.50
C HIS A 60 3.69 -2.53 -11.11
N LEU A 61 3.76 -1.19 -11.22
CA LEU A 61 4.93 -0.49 -11.76
C LEU A 61 6.12 -0.49 -10.79
N PHE A 62 5.86 -0.36 -9.50
CA PHE A 62 6.90 -0.26 -8.46
C PHE A 62 6.65 -1.30 -7.35
N PRO A 63 6.82 -2.60 -7.63
CA PRO A 63 6.53 -3.64 -6.66
C PRO A 63 7.56 -3.65 -5.52
N HIS A 64 7.09 -3.41 -4.29
CA HIS A 64 7.90 -3.44 -3.08
C HIS A 64 7.38 -4.53 -2.14
N PRO A 65 8.12 -5.64 -1.97
CA PRO A 65 7.74 -6.71 -1.05
C PRO A 65 7.61 -6.17 0.39
N GLY A 66 6.43 -6.37 1.00
CA GLY A 66 6.17 -5.98 2.39
C GLY A 66 5.86 -4.50 2.61
N LEU A 67 5.79 -3.68 1.56
CA LEU A 67 5.33 -2.30 1.66
C LEU A 67 3.79 -2.25 1.70
N GLU A 68 3.25 -1.43 2.59
CA GLU A 68 1.81 -1.33 2.79
C GLU A 68 1.13 -0.42 1.77
N ASP A 69 -0.12 -0.72 1.46
CA ASP A 69 -0.96 0.06 0.53
C ASP A 69 -1.07 1.53 0.95
N ALA A 70 -1.01 1.84 2.26
CA ALA A 70 -1.02 3.21 2.76
C ALA A 70 0.15 4.05 2.23
N VAL A 71 1.31 3.44 1.96
CA VAL A 71 2.46 4.14 1.41
C VAL A 71 2.25 4.44 -0.07
N TYR A 72 1.74 3.47 -0.84
CA TYR A 72 1.37 3.70 -2.24
C TYR A 72 0.24 4.72 -2.39
N ALA A 73 -0.65 4.79 -1.41
CA ALA A 73 -1.76 5.73 -1.43
C ALA A 73 -1.30 7.21 -1.35
N PHE A 74 -0.09 7.51 -0.86
CA PHE A 74 0.49 8.85 -1.00
C PHE A 74 0.71 9.25 -2.47
N VAL A 75 1.10 8.29 -3.32
CA VAL A 75 1.22 8.53 -4.77
C VAL A 75 -0.13 8.91 -5.35
N VAL A 76 -1.18 8.15 -5.01
CA VAL A 76 -2.56 8.43 -5.46
C VAL A 76 -3.01 9.82 -5.00
N LYS A 77 -2.72 10.22 -3.76
CA LYS A 77 -3.04 11.55 -3.24
C LYS A 77 -2.32 12.69 -3.98
N ASP A 78 -1.07 12.49 -4.34
CA ASP A 78 -0.31 13.50 -5.11
C ASP A 78 -0.80 13.56 -6.57
N LEU A 79 -1.21 12.44 -7.16
CA LEU A 79 -1.86 12.39 -8.48
C LEU A 79 -3.23 13.07 -8.48
N ASP A 80 -4.03 12.86 -7.43
CA ASP A 80 -5.33 13.52 -7.23
C ASP A 80 -5.17 15.05 -7.13
N ARG A 81 -4.21 15.53 -6.34
CA ARG A 81 -3.85 16.96 -6.30
C ARG A 81 -3.41 17.46 -7.67
N ALA A 82 -2.60 16.70 -8.40
CA ALA A 82 -2.16 17.08 -9.74
C ALA A 82 -3.33 17.11 -10.75
N ALA A 83 -4.38 16.33 -10.53
CA ALA A 83 -5.61 16.31 -11.31
C ALA A 83 -6.48 17.56 -11.12
N GLU A 84 -6.14 18.48 -10.21
CA GLU A 84 -6.72 19.83 -10.21
C GLU A 84 -6.53 20.51 -11.58
N ALA A 85 -5.42 20.22 -12.27
CA ALA A 85 -5.20 20.63 -13.64
C ALA A 85 -5.96 19.72 -14.62
N GLU A 86 -6.81 20.33 -15.47
CA GLU A 86 -7.68 19.61 -16.41
C GLU A 86 -6.94 18.66 -17.36
N ALA A 87 -5.76 19.08 -17.84
CA ALA A 87 -4.94 18.24 -18.71
C ALA A 87 -4.47 16.96 -18.01
N THR A 88 -4.05 17.06 -16.76
CA THR A 88 -3.61 15.92 -15.94
C THR A 88 -4.79 15.00 -15.64
N ARG A 89 -5.94 15.58 -15.24
CA ARG A 89 -7.16 14.81 -14.97
C ARG A 89 -7.60 13.99 -16.17
N THR A 90 -7.66 14.64 -17.34
CA THR A 90 -8.04 13.99 -18.60
C THR A 90 -7.09 12.85 -18.94
N LEU A 91 -5.79 13.05 -18.75
CA LEU A 91 -4.79 12.01 -18.97
C LEU A 91 -4.99 10.82 -18.03
N LEU A 92 -5.19 11.06 -16.74
CA LEU A 92 -5.37 10.00 -15.75
C LEU A 92 -6.65 9.21 -16.01
N GLN A 93 -7.79 9.90 -16.14
CA GLN A 93 -9.09 9.26 -16.40
C GLN A 93 -9.13 8.56 -17.76
N GLY A 94 -8.47 9.12 -18.78
CA GLY A 94 -8.33 8.48 -20.07
C GLY A 94 -7.53 7.18 -20.00
N GLY A 95 -6.42 7.16 -19.26
CA GLY A 95 -5.62 5.94 -19.04
C GLY A 95 -6.38 4.87 -18.25
N ILE A 96 -7.09 5.28 -17.19
CA ILE A 96 -7.94 4.38 -16.40
C ILE A 96 -9.02 3.76 -17.28
N LYS A 97 -9.71 4.59 -18.08
CA LYS A 97 -10.71 4.11 -19.03
C LYS A 97 -10.13 3.13 -20.06
N ALA A 98 -8.91 3.37 -20.55
CA ALA A 98 -8.26 2.47 -21.49
C ALA A 98 -7.97 1.09 -20.86
N LEU A 99 -7.57 1.05 -19.58
CA LEU A 99 -7.40 -0.20 -18.84
C LEU A 99 -8.72 -0.96 -18.67
N ASP A 100 -9.79 -0.26 -18.31
CA ASP A 100 -11.13 -0.84 -18.18
C ASP A 100 -11.66 -1.37 -19.53
N ASP A 101 -11.48 -0.62 -20.61
CA ASP A 101 -11.88 -1.04 -21.96
C ASP A 101 -11.10 -2.32 -22.39
N ASP A 102 -9.78 -2.39 -22.13
CA ASP A 102 -8.95 -3.58 -22.41
C ASP A 102 -9.27 -4.78 -21.50
N ALA A 103 -9.82 -4.51 -20.30
CA ALA A 103 -10.39 -5.52 -19.42
C ALA A 103 -11.81 -5.96 -19.84
N SER A 104 -12.41 -5.31 -20.84
CA SER A 104 -13.82 -5.49 -21.21
C SER A 104 -14.79 -5.20 -20.05
N GLY A 105 -14.43 -4.27 -19.17
CA GLY A 105 -15.21 -3.95 -17.97
C GLY A 105 -14.33 -3.39 -16.85
N ASP A 106 -14.54 -3.86 -15.63
CA ASP A 106 -13.75 -3.45 -14.48
C ASP A 106 -12.38 -4.13 -14.48
N TRP A 107 -11.30 -3.37 -14.72
CA TRP A 107 -9.95 -3.91 -14.69
C TRP A 107 -9.54 -4.42 -13.28
N LEU A 108 -10.09 -3.88 -12.21
CA LEU A 108 -9.82 -4.35 -10.84
C LEU A 108 -10.39 -5.74 -10.57
N ALA A 109 -11.41 -6.16 -11.31
CA ALA A 109 -12.02 -7.49 -11.19
C ALA A 109 -11.17 -8.62 -11.78
N LEU A 110 -10.11 -8.28 -12.53
CA LEU A 110 -9.19 -9.25 -13.11
C LEU A 110 -8.30 -9.92 -12.05
N ALA A 111 -7.77 -11.10 -12.38
CA ALA A 111 -6.72 -11.70 -11.57
C ALA A 111 -5.47 -10.80 -11.55
N THR A 112 -4.74 -10.76 -10.43
CA THR A 112 -3.57 -9.88 -10.26
C THR A 112 -2.51 -10.03 -11.36
N ASN A 113 -2.32 -11.25 -11.88
CA ASN A 113 -1.40 -11.47 -12.99
C ASN A 113 -1.91 -10.83 -14.30
N ASP A 114 -3.21 -10.89 -14.57
CA ASP A 114 -3.80 -10.33 -15.79
C ASP A 114 -3.86 -8.80 -15.74
N GLN A 115 -4.00 -8.24 -14.53
CA GLN A 115 -3.82 -6.80 -14.28
C GLN A 115 -2.39 -6.37 -14.65
N TYR A 116 -1.39 -7.08 -14.12
CA TYR A 116 0.03 -6.80 -14.37
C TYR A 116 0.38 -6.84 -15.86
N LEU A 117 -0.07 -7.88 -16.58
CA LEU A 117 0.23 -8.05 -18.01
C LEU A 117 -0.24 -6.86 -18.85
N ARG A 118 -1.40 -6.29 -18.51
CA ARG A 118 -1.96 -5.12 -19.20
C ARG A 118 -1.16 -3.87 -18.90
N VAL A 119 -0.82 -3.63 -17.63
CA VAL A 119 0.02 -2.49 -17.24
C VAL A 119 1.41 -2.58 -17.85
N ALA A 120 1.98 -3.77 -17.94
CA ALA A 120 3.29 -4.01 -18.57
C ALA A 120 3.29 -3.81 -20.09
N SER A 121 2.13 -3.72 -20.73
CA SER A 121 1.99 -3.48 -22.17
C SER A 121 1.73 -2.02 -22.57
N LEU A 122 1.58 -1.12 -21.58
CA LEU A 122 1.48 0.33 -21.78
C LEU A 122 2.82 0.95 -22.19
#